data_AF-A0A7C9VI58-F1
#
_entry.id   AF-A0A7C9VI58-F1
#
_cell.length_a   1.000
_cell.length_b   1.000
_cell.length_c   1.000
_cell.angle_alpha   90.00
_cell.angle_beta   90.00
_cell.angle_gamma   90.00
#
_symmetry.space_group_name_H-M   'P 1'
#
loop_
_entity.id
_entity.type
_entity.pdbx_description
1 polymer ?
#
loop_
_entity_poly.entity_id
_entity_poly.type
_entity_poly.pdbx_seq_one_letter_code
_entity_poly.pdbx_strand_id
1 'polypeptide(L)'
;MTKSRRRTLTGLLVAAPVGLLFAFGAAAKSKIDPMPTDNARSYSALSDGTSSTLGNTMKLSRTSASFSKLKGELKLQYADVWNNGSDADYGGNVYKVLNADAFFSQNKGKNGFCDEPVRWLTVMDMSHQLGDGAVRIGMLSIDDWRKYTPDVLGACSADTFTLE
;
A
#
# COMPACT_ATOMS: atom_id res chain seq x y z
N MET A 1 16.47 -47.02 58.53
CA MET A 1 15.01 -46.76 58.63
C MET A 1 14.54 -46.38 57.23
N THR A 2 13.53 -46.97 56.58
CA THR A 2 12.42 -47.80 57.04
C THR A 2 11.85 -48.54 55.81
N LYS A 3 11.48 -49.81 55.99
CA LYS A 3 10.68 -50.63 55.06
C LYS A 3 9.28 -50.05 54.87
N SER A 4 8.63 -50.37 53.73
CA SER A 4 7.34 -51.08 53.64
C SER A 4 6.66 -50.79 52.29
N ARG A 5 6.57 -51.74 51.35
CA ARG A 5 5.50 -52.75 51.12
C ARG A 5 4.12 -52.15 50.77
N ARG A 6 3.61 -52.43 49.56
CA ARG A 6 2.35 -53.20 49.30
C ARG A 6 2.09 -53.44 47.81
N ARG A 7 1.63 -54.66 47.50
CA ARG A 7 0.98 -55.14 46.27
C ARG A 7 -0.46 -54.62 46.17
N THR A 8 -1.09 -54.75 44.98
CA THR A 8 -2.48 -55.26 44.65
C THR A 8 -2.93 -54.59 43.33
N LEU A 9 -2.91 -55.28 42.18
CA LEU A 9 -3.99 -56.00 41.45
C LEU A 9 -5.01 -55.12 40.67
N THR A 10 -5.01 -55.34 39.34
CA THR A 10 -6.14 -55.40 38.37
C THR A 10 -7.21 -54.29 38.30
N GLY A 11 -7.45 -53.81 37.08
CA GLY A 11 -8.82 -53.69 36.55
C GLY A 11 -9.09 -52.56 35.57
N LEU A 12 -9.76 -52.93 34.45
CA LEU A 12 -10.58 -52.13 33.50
C LEU A 12 -9.81 -51.30 32.45
N LEU A 13 -9.80 -51.71 31.17
CA LEU A 13 -10.85 -51.58 30.13
C LEU A 13 -11.24 -50.12 29.83
N VAL A 14 -10.93 -49.69 28.61
CA VAL A 14 -11.84 -49.19 27.55
C VAL A 14 -11.13 -48.11 26.74
N ALA A 15 -10.94 -48.41 25.46
CA ALA A 15 -10.49 -47.48 24.44
C ALA A 15 -11.60 -46.45 24.14
N ALA A 16 -11.23 -45.18 24.01
CA ALA A 16 -12.01 -44.19 23.27
C ALA A 16 -11.02 -43.37 22.41
N PRO A 17 -11.24 -43.28 21.08
CA PRO A 17 -10.36 -42.54 20.20
C PRO A 17 -10.52 -41.04 20.44
N VAL A 18 -9.38 -40.34 20.40
CA VAL A 18 -9.25 -38.90 20.48
C VAL A 18 -10.00 -38.25 19.32
N GLY A 19 -11.19 -37.71 19.61
CA GLY A 19 -11.90 -36.80 18.71
C GLY A 19 -11.25 -35.43 18.76
N LEU A 20 -10.17 -35.24 18.01
CA LEU A 20 -9.59 -33.94 17.70
C LEU A 20 -10.50 -33.27 16.65
N LEU A 21 -11.38 -32.37 17.09
CA LEU A 21 -12.20 -31.55 16.20
C LEU A 21 -11.69 -30.11 16.18
N PHE A 22 -11.04 -29.80 15.05
CA PHE A 22 -11.02 -28.56 14.26
C PHE A 22 -11.36 -27.25 14.99
N ALA A 23 -10.40 -26.35 15.13
CA ALA A 23 -9.88 -25.43 14.11
C ALA A 23 -10.52 -24.05 14.23
N PHE A 24 -9.79 -23.16 14.89
CA PHE A 24 -9.68 -21.78 14.45
C PHE A 24 -8.19 -21.45 14.42
N GLY A 25 -7.50 -22.02 13.43
CA GLY A 25 -6.37 -21.31 12.88
C GLY A 25 -6.95 -20.06 12.22
N ALA A 26 -7.12 -18.99 13.00
CA ALA A 26 -7.06 -17.66 12.44
C ALA A 26 -5.65 -17.58 11.85
N ALA A 27 -5.52 -17.89 10.57
CA ALA A 27 -4.35 -17.51 9.81
C ALA A 27 -4.32 -15.99 9.92
N ALA A 28 -3.53 -15.49 10.87
CA ALA A 28 -3.05 -14.13 10.81
C ALA A 28 -2.28 -14.07 9.49
N LYS A 29 -2.97 -13.69 8.41
CA LYS A 29 -2.32 -13.16 7.23
C LYS A 29 -1.49 -12.02 7.78
N SER A 30 -0.18 -12.24 7.86
CA SER A 30 0.78 -11.19 8.17
C SER A 30 0.44 -10.03 7.23
N LYS A 31 -0.06 -8.91 7.76
CA LYS A 31 -0.41 -7.74 6.97
C LYS A 31 0.86 -7.33 6.22
N ILE A 32 0.84 -7.49 4.90
CA ILE A 32 1.95 -7.07 4.05
C ILE A 32 2.01 -5.55 4.13
N ASP A 33 3.13 -4.99 4.59
CA ASP A 33 3.31 -3.54 4.67
C ASP A 33 3.42 -2.94 3.25
N PRO A 34 2.41 -2.19 2.79
CA PRO A 34 2.38 -1.70 1.42
C PRO A 34 3.19 -0.40 1.25
N MET A 35 3.63 0.21 2.35
CA MET A 35 4.28 1.52 2.35
C MET A 35 5.70 1.47 1.79
N PRO A 36 6.11 2.42 0.94
CA PRO A 36 7.39 2.41 0.23
C PRO A 36 8.60 2.16 1.13
N THR A 37 9.48 1.29 0.67
CA THR A 37 10.78 0.98 1.30
C THR A 37 11.91 1.59 0.47
N ASP A 38 13.16 1.42 0.92
CA ASP A 38 14.32 1.93 0.18
C ASP A 38 14.53 1.20 -1.15
N ASN A 39 14.04 -0.05 -1.25
CA ASN A 39 14.07 -0.83 -2.47
C ASN A 39 12.78 -0.62 -3.28
N ALA A 40 12.93 -0.44 -4.59
CA ALA A 40 11.78 -0.37 -5.47
C ALA A 40 11.02 -1.70 -5.47
N ARG A 41 9.72 -1.64 -5.17
CA ARG A 41 8.81 -2.79 -5.23
C ARG A 41 7.80 -2.61 -6.35
N SER A 42 7.31 -3.72 -6.88
CA SER A 42 6.31 -3.75 -7.95
C SER A 42 4.92 -3.77 -7.35
N TYR A 43 4.02 -3.00 -7.96
CA TYR A 43 2.61 -2.93 -7.61
C TYR A 43 1.79 -3.04 -8.88
N SER A 44 0.74 -3.85 -8.83
CA SER A 44 -0.26 -3.99 -9.89
C SER A 44 -1.40 -3.00 -9.67
N ALA A 45 -1.87 -2.34 -10.72
CA ALA A 45 -3.02 -1.45 -10.61
C ALA A 45 -4.29 -2.23 -10.25
N LEU A 46 -5.06 -1.75 -9.27
CA LEU A 46 -6.37 -2.32 -8.92
C LEU A 46 -7.51 -1.83 -9.83
N SER A 47 -7.21 -0.89 -10.73
CA SER A 47 -8.14 0.02 -11.40
C SER A 47 -9.55 -0.52 -11.69
N ASP A 48 -10.52 0.20 -11.16
CA ASP A 48 -11.95 0.17 -11.45
C ASP A 48 -12.28 0.77 -12.85
N GLY A 49 -11.52 0.42 -13.88
CA GLY A 49 -11.96 0.55 -15.27
C GLY A 49 -12.19 1.96 -15.85
N THR A 50 -11.22 2.89 -15.76
CA THR A 50 -11.23 4.12 -16.57
C THR A 50 -10.02 4.25 -17.48
N SER A 51 -10.17 5.05 -18.55
CA SER A 51 -9.20 5.23 -19.65
C SER A 51 -7.92 6.00 -19.29
N SER A 52 -7.71 6.35 -18.02
CA SER A 52 -6.71 7.30 -17.51
C SER A 52 -5.74 6.72 -16.47
N THR A 53 -5.63 5.40 -16.34
CA THR A 53 -4.69 4.82 -15.36
C THR A 53 -3.24 5.16 -15.68
N LEU A 54 -2.44 5.48 -14.65
CA LEU A 54 -1.00 5.76 -14.75
C LEU A 54 -0.19 4.59 -15.35
N GLY A 55 -0.78 3.39 -15.36
CA GLY A 55 -0.28 2.18 -15.97
C GLY A 55 -0.80 0.95 -15.24
N ASN A 56 -0.59 -0.23 -15.80
CA ASN A 56 -0.96 -1.50 -15.13
C ASN A 56 0.01 -1.86 -14.00
N THR A 57 1.20 -1.26 -14.01
CA THR A 57 2.27 -1.55 -13.06
C THR A 57 2.90 -0.26 -12.61
N MET A 58 3.13 -0.14 -11.31
CA MET A 58 3.94 0.90 -10.68
C MET A 58 5.15 0.25 -10.03
N LYS A 59 6.32 0.85 -10.16
CA LYS A 59 7.45 0.58 -9.25
C LYS A 59 7.61 1.76 -8.32
N LEU A 60 7.64 1.50 -7.02
CA LEU A 60 7.69 2.53 -5.99
C LEU A 60 8.73 2.19 -4.92
N SER A 61 9.54 3.18 -4.57
CA SER A 61 10.44 3.22 -3.42
C SER A 61 10.27 4.55 -2.68
N ARG A 62 11.04 4.78 -1.61
CA ARG A 62 11.08 6.09 -0.94
C ARG A 62 11.72 7.20 -1.78
N THR A 63 12.41 6.86 -2.86
CA THR A 63 13.21 7.80 -3.66
C THR A 63 12.81 7.85 -5.13
N SER A 64 11.98 6.92 -5.61
CA SER A 64 11.42 7.01 -6.96
C SER A 64 10.07 6.34 -7.13
N ALA A 65 9.32 6.82 -8.13
CA ALA A 65 8.12 6.18 -8.64
C ALA A 65 8.16 6.13 -10.17
N SER A 66 7.81 4.99 -10.75
CA SER A 66 7.65 4.85 -12.21
C SER A 66 6.37 4.10 -12.51
N PHE A 67 5.74 4.45 -13.63
CA PHE A 67 4.46 3.87 -14.05
C PHE A 67 4.58 3.37 -15.48
N SER A 68 4.00 2.22 -15.78
CA SER A 68 4.27 1.52 -17.05
C SER A 68 3.83 2.26 -18.32
N LYS A 69 2.91 3.24 -18.23
CA LYS A 69 2.52 4.09 -19.38
C LYS A 69 3.34 5.38 -19.48
N LEU A 70 4.12 5.73 -18.47
CA LEU A 70 4.91 6.95 -18.40
C LEU A 70 6.39 6.65 -18.68
N LYS A 71 7.08 7.60 -19.31
CA LYS A 71 8.51 7.50 -19.60
C LYS A 71 9.28 8.03 -18.40
N GLY A 72 10.31 7.29 -17.99
CA GLY A 72 11.19 7.67 -16.88
C GLY A 72 10.57 7.40 -15.52
N GLU A 73 11.13 8.05 -14.50
CA GLU A 73 10.67 7.97 -13.11
C GLU A 73 10.60 9.35 -12.47
N LEU A 74 9.64 9.52 -11.56
CA LEU A 74 9.61 10.62 -10.61
C LEU A 74 10.72 10.39 -9.58
N LYS A 75 11.50 11.43 -9.28
CA LYS A 75 12.50 11.44 -8.22
C LYS A 75 11.86 12.03 -6.97
N LEU A 76 11.82 11.25 -5.90
CA LEU A 76 11.05 11.55 -4.70
C LEU A 76 11.96 11.96 -3.55
N GLN A 77 11.49 12.93 -2.77
CA GLN A 77 12.03 13.28 -1.45
C GLN A 77 10.89 13.27 -0.45
N TYR A 78 10.97 12.42 0.56
CA TYR A 78 9.99 12.40 1.65
C TYR A 78 9.92 13.78 2.33
N ALA A 79 8.71 14.30 2.51
CA ALA A 79 8.47 15.61 3.07
C ALA A 79 7.78 15.52 4.43
N ASP A 80 6.66 14.81 4.52
CA ASP A 80 5.84 14.72 5.74
C ASP A 80 4.78 13.62 5.60
N VAL A 81 3.94 13.45 6.63
CA VAL A 81 2.67 12.72 6.52
C VAL A 81 1.52 13.71 6.56
N TRP A 82 0.60 13.57 5.61
CA TRP A 82 -0.64 14.33 5.58
C TRP A 82 -1.82 13.50 6.05
N ASN A 83 -2.28 13.81 7.26
CA ASN A 83 -3.50 13.25 7.83
C ASN A 83 -4.68 14.13 7.41
N ASN A 84 -5.19 13.98 6.18
CA ASN A 84 -6.21 14.86 5.62
C ASN A 84 -7.65 14.59 6.11
N GLY A 85 -7.84 14.12 7.34
CA GLY A 85 -9.17 13.86 7.89
C GLY A 85 -10.00 12.91 7.00
N SER A 86 -11.09 13.44 6.40
CA SER A 86 -12.07 12.68 5.60
C SER A 86 -11.74 12.54 4.11
N ASP A 87 -10.73 13.24 3.60
CA ASP A 87 -10.38 13.17 2.17
C ASP A 87 -9.38 12.02 1.94
N ALA A 88 -9.90 10.93 1.41
CA ALA A 88 -9.19 9.67 1.21
C ALA A 88 -8.32 9.64 -0.06
N ASP A 89 -8.43 10.64 -0.93
CA ASP A 89 -7.83 10.54 -2.27
C ASP A 89 -6.38 11.01 -2.35
N TYR A 90 -5.99 11.94 -1.46
CA TYR A 90 -4.69 12.60 -1.55
C TYR A 90 -3.89 12.61 -0.23
N GLY A 91 -4.37 11.95 0.83
CA GLY A 91 -3.64 11.86 2.10
C GLY A 91 -2.48 10.85 2.12
N GLY A 92 -1.84 10.69 3.28
CA GLY A 92 -0.77 9.72 3.51
C GLY A 92 0.63 10.32 3.48
N ASN A 93 1.65 9.50 3.20
CA ASN A 93 3.04 9.96 3.11
C ASN A 93 3.20 10.88 1.90
N VAL A 94 3.74 12.07 2.10
CA VAL A 94 3.93 13.10 1.07
C VAL A 94 5.38 13.13 0.62
N TYR A 95 5.57 13.11 -0.70
CA TYR A 95 6.86 13.17 -1.35
C TYR A 95 6.91 14.36 -2.31
N LYS A 96 7.96 15.18 -2.19
CA LYS A 96 8.28 16.19 -3.19
C LYS A 96 8.85 15.51 -4.44
N VAL A 97 8.37 15.91 -5.60
CA VAL A 97 8.91 15.49 -6.89
C VAL A 97 10.03 16.45 -7.31
N LEU A 98 11.27 15.96 -7.28
CA LEU A 98 12.46 16.78 -7.53
C LEU A 98 12.67 17.12 -9.01
N ASN A 99 12.16 16.26 -9.91
CA ASN A 99 12.31 16.40 -11.36
C ASN A 99 10.98 16.67 -12.07
N ALA A 100 10.02 17.33 -11.40
CA ALA A 100 8.65 17.52 -11.86
C ALA A 100 8.56 18.06 -13.31
N ASP A 101 9.26 19.17 -13.61
CA ASP A 101 9.20 19.81 -14.93
C ASP A 101 9.81 18.94 -16.03
N ALA A 102 10.93 18.28 -15.73
CA ALA A 102 11.60 17.39 -16.66
C ALA A 102 10.75 16.15 -16.95
N PHE A 103 10.15 15.55 -15.91
CA PHE A 103 9.27 14.40 -16.05
C PHE A 103 7.98 14.76 -16.82
N PHE A 104 7.38 15.91 -16.51
CA PHE A 104 6.22 16.44 -17.23
C PHE A 104 6.52 16.67 -18.71
N SER A 105 7.64 17.32 -19.02
CA SER A 105 8.04 17.59 -20.42
C SER A 105 8.19 16.31 -21.26
N GLN A 106 8.58 15.19 -20.64
CA GLN A 106 8.69 13.90 -21.31
C GLN A 106 7.35 13.17 -21.52
N ASN A 107 6.30 13.58 -20.79
CA ASN A 107 5.02 12.89 -20.73
C ASN A 107 3.81 13.78 -21.08
N LYS A 108 4.02 15.06 -21.42
CA LYS A 108 2.97 16.00 -21.82
C LYS A 108 2.18 15.47 -23.01
N GLY A 109 0.85 15.60 -22.96
CA GLY A 109 -0.06 15.15 -24.02
C GLY A 109 -0.37 13.65 -23.99
N LYS A 110 0.06 12.92 -22.95
CA LYS A 110 -0.44 11.56 -22.68
C LYS A 110 -1.78 11.66 -21.98
N ASN A 111 -2.81 11.05 -22.57
CA ASN A 111 -4.18 11.05 -22.04
C ASN A 111 -4.21 10.65 -20.56
N GLY A 112 -4.74 11.53 -19.71
CA GLY A 112 -5.08 11.24 -18.32
C GLY A 112 -3.93 11.28 -17.30
N PHE A 113 -2.76 11.82 -17.64
CA PHE A 113 -1.68 12.01 -16.65
C PHE A 113 -1.93 13.24 -15.77
N CYS A 114 -1.40 14.40 -16.13
CA CYS A 114 -1.70 15.69 -15.50
C CYS A 114 -1.46 16.77 -16.57
N ASP A 115 -2.24 17.86 -16.53
CA ASP A 115 -2.05 19.01 -17.44
C ASP A 115 -0.94 19.97 -16.96
N GLU A 116 -0.44 19.75 -15.75
CA GLU A 116 0.63 20.50 -15.10
C GLU A 116 1.68 19.55 -14.49
N PRO A 117 2.91 20.04 -14.22
CA PRO A 117 3.93 19.25 -13.54
C PRO A 117 3.47 18.78 -12.15
N VAL A 118 3.56 17.48 -11.89
CA VAL A 118 3.31 16.89 -10.56
C VAL A 118 4.42 17.32 -9.62
N ARG A 119 4.11 18.20 -8.66
CA ARG A 119 5.03 18.71 -7.63
C ARG A 119 5.08 17.81 -6.40
N TRP A 120 3.97 17.12 -6.12
CA TRP A 120 3.84 16.24 -4.95
C TRP A 120 3.18 14.92 -5.32
N LEU A 121 3.68 13.85 -4.71
CA LEU A 121 3.11 12.52 -4.79
C LEU A 121 2.76 12.07 -3.36
N THR A 122 1.55 11.56 -3.16
CA THR A 122 1.11 11.05 -1.87
C THR A 122 0.89 9.54 -1.94
N VAL A 123 1.19 8.85 -0.84
CA VAL A 123 1.05 7.40 -0.72
C VAL A 123 0.29 7.05 0.56
N MET A 124 -0.88 6.46 0.42
CA MET A 124 -1.73 6.05 1.54
C MET A 124 -1.85 4.52 1.59
N ASP A 125 -1.69 3.92 2.78
CA ASP A 125 -2.05 2.50 3.01
C ASP A 125 -3.57 2.34 2.95
N MET A 126 -4.05 1.58 1.97
CA MET A 126 -5.46 1.26 1.77
C MET A 126 -5.81 -0.17 2.19
N SER A 127 -4.90 -0.88 2.87
CA SER A 127 -5.07 -2.30 3.17
C SER A 127 -6.34 -2.59 3.98
N HIS A 128 -6.73 -1.66 4.84
CA HIS A 128 -7.95 -1.78 5.64
C HIS A 128 -9.24 -1.67 4.82
N GLN A 129 -9.19 -1.05 3.64
CA GLN A 129 -10.36 -0.80 2.79
C GLN A 129 -10.40 -1.72 1.58
N LEU A 130 -9.25 -2.00 0.96
CA LEU A 130 -9.13 -2.66 -0.34
C LEU A 130 -8.37 -4.00 -0.29
N GLY A 131 -7.90 -4.41 0.89
CA GLY A 131 -7.18 -5.67 1.11
C GLY A 131 -5.66 -5.50 1.21
N ASP A 132 -4.99 -6.48 1.83
CA ASP A 132 -3.56 -6.46 2.13
C ASP A 132 -2.71 -6.03 0.93
N GLY A 133 -1.76 -5.12 1.16
CA GLY A 133 -0.83 -4.68 0.11
C GLY A 133 -1.31 -3.48 -0.71
N ALA A 134 -2.54 -3.00 -0.51
CA ALA A 134 -3.10 -1.89 -1.28
C ALA A 134 -2.54 -0.51 -0.86
N VAL A 135 -2.19 0.31 -1.84
CA VAL A 135 -1.87 1.73 -1.70
C VAL A 135 -2.72 2.60 -2.63
N ARG A 136 -3.04 3.82 -2.18
CA ARG A 136 -3.55 4.89 -3.05
C ARG A 136 -2.46 5.91 -3.31
N ILE A 137 -2.31 6.29 -4.58
CA ILE A 137 -1.31 7.23 -5.07
C ILE A 137 -2.04 8.50 -5.52
N GLY A 138 -1.83 9.59 -4.81
CA GLY A 138 -2.31 10.91 -5.20
C GLY A 138 -1.22 11.73 -5.87
N MET A 139 -1.57 12.51 -6.89
CA MET A 139 -0.67 13.43 -7.59
C MET A 139 -1.20 14.85 -7.55
N LEU A 140 -0.36 15.79 -7.10
CA LEU A 140 -0.69 17.20 -6.98
C LEU A 140 0.27 18.07 -7.78
N SER A 141 -0.25 19.06 -8.52
CA SER A 141 0.50 20.11 -9.21
C SER A 141 0.69 21.38 -8.39
N ILE A 142 0.02 21.51 -7.24
CA ILE A 142 0.09 22.68 -6.36
C ILE A 142 1.51 22.92 -5.81
N ASP A 143 1.91 24.19 -5.68
CA ASP A 143 3.24 24.54 -5.15
C ASP A 143 3.43 24.12 -3.68
N ASP A 144 2.40 24.29 -2.86
CA ASP A 144 2.39 23.94 -1.44
C ASP A 144 1.23 23.00 -1.13
N TRP A 145 1.53 21.72 -0.95
CA TRP A 145 0.53 20.68 -0.68
C TRP A 145 -0.30 20.97 0.57
N ARG A 146 0.23 21.72 1.54
CA ARG A 146 -0.49 22.07 2.78
C ARG A 146 -1.66 23.01 2.55
N LYS A 147 -1.73 23.65 1.37
CA LYS A 147 -2.81 24.53 0.95
C LYS A 147 -3.86 23.83 0.10
N TYR A 148 -3.69 22.55 -0.19
CA TYR A 148 -4.70 21.81 -0.94
C TYR A 148 -5.99 21.71 -0.14
N THR A 149 -7.09 21.95 -0.83
CA THR A 149 -8.44 21.55 -0.42
C THR A 149 -9.14 20.94 -1.65
N PRO A 150 -10.20 20.14 -1.47
CA PRO A 150 -10.98 19.63 -2.59
C PRO A 150 -11.51 20.72 -3.53
N ASP A 151 -11.71 21.94 -3.01
CA ASP A 151 -12.19 23.09 -3.77
C ASP A 151 -11.07 23.87 -4.50
N VAL A 152 -9.79 23.54 -4.25
CA VAL A 152 -8.62 24.17 -4.87
C VAL A 152 -8.14 23.29 -6.04
N LEU A 153 -8.01 23.91 -7.22
CA LEU A 153 -7.38 23.27 -8.37
C LEU A 153 -5.93 22.92 -8.01
N GLY A 154 -5.53 21.67 -8.24
CA GLY A 154 -4.17 21.23 -7.93
C GLY A 154 -4.00 19.74 -7.71
N ALA A 155 -5.08 18.98 -7.52
CA ALA A 155 -5.05 17.53 -7.72
C ALA A 155 -5.30 17.18 -9.19
N CYS A 156 -4.55 16.22 -9.72
CA CYS A 156 -4.69 15.84 -11.13
C CYS A 156 -4.89 14.34 -11.38
N SER A 157 -4.41 13.47 -10.49
CA SER A 157 -4.61 12.02 -10.63
C SER A 157 -4.62 11.33 -9.27
N ALA A 158 -5.48 10.34 -9.12
CA ALA A 158 -5.49 9.42 -7.99
C ALA A 158 -5.77 7.98 -8.47
N ASP A 159 -4.83 7.07 -8.23
CA ASP A 159 -4.94 5.67 -8.65
C ASP A 159 -4.59 4.73 -7.48
N THR A 160 -5.18 3.53 -7.50
CA THR A 160 -4.93 2.51 -6.48
C THR A 160 -4.11 1.35 -7.07
N PHE A 161 -3.12 0.88 -6.31
CA PHE A 161 -2.27 -0.25 -6.67
C PHE A 161 -2.15 -1.23 -5.50
N THR A 162 -1.87 -2.50 -5.79
CA THR A 162 -1.61 -3.54 -4.79
C THR A 162 -0.23 -4.14 -4.99
N LEU A 163 0.49 -4.33 -3.88
CA LEU A 163 1.80 -4.98 -3.88
C LEU A 163 1.72 -6.40 -4.46
N GLU A 164 2.65 -6.72 -5.36
CA GLU A 164 2.81 -8.04 -5.98
C GLU A 164 3.61 -9.02 -5.10
#